data_AF-X1AI32-F1
#
_entry.id   AF-X1AI32-F1
#
_cell.length_a   1.000
_cell.length_b   1.000
_cell.length_c   1.000
_cell.angle_alpha   90.00
_cell.angle_beta   90.00
_cell.angle_gamma   90.00
#
_symmetry.space_group_name_H-M   'P 1'
#
loop_
_entity.id
_entity.type
_entity.pdbx_description
1 polymer ?
#
loop_
_entity_poly.entity_id
_entity_poly.type
_entity_poly.pdbx_seq_one_letter_code
_entity_poly.pdbx_strand_id
1 'polypeptide(L)' 'VDSFGDHRIAMSLSILALLSRGKVTILDSECINTSFPGFKYNLKKVLAP' A
#
# COMPACT_ATOMS: atom_id res chain seq x y z
N VAL A 1 -9.90 4.09 3.44
CA VAL A 1 -9.23 3.98 4.76
C VAL A 1 -8.10 4.96 4.76
N ASP A 2 -7.97 5.73 5.83
CA ASP A 2 -6.94 6.77 5.95
C ASP A 2 -5.64 6.18 6.51
N SER A 3 -4.49 6.62 5.98
CA SER A 3 -3.17 6.29 6.50
C SER A 3 -2.61 7.35 7.45
N PHE A 4 -3.26 8.52 7.53
CA PHE A 4 -2.85 9.69 8.31
C PHE A 4 -1.42 10.15 8.00
N GLY A 5 -0.97 9.93 6.75
CA GLY A 5 0.38 10.28 6.29
C GLY A 5 1.51 9.40 6.84
N ASP A 6 1.22 8.32 7.58
CA ASP A 6 2.24 7.36 8.01
C ASP A 6 2.45 6.29 6.93
N HIS A 7 3.62 6.30 6.30
CA HIS A 7 3.99 5.36 5.24
C HIS A 7 3.93 3.90 5.68
N ARG A 8 4.17 3.61 6.96
CA ARG A 8 4.11 2.24 7.51
C ARG A 8 2.66 1.78 7.53
N ILE A 9 1.75 2.61 8.01
CA ILE A 9 0.30 2.32 7.99
C ILE A 9 -0.16 2.12 6.54
N ALA A 10 0.24 3.00 5.62
CA ALA A 10 -0.13 2.91 4.21
C ALA A 10 0.37 1.59 3.56
N MET A 11 1.60 1.16 3.85
CA MET A 11 2.16 -0.12 3.37
C MET A 11 1.46 -1.32 4.02
N SER A 12 1.23 -1.31 5.34
CA SER A 12 0.52 -2.39 6.04
C SER A 12 -0.91 -2.56 5.52
N LEU A 13 -1.63 -1.46 5.31
CA LEU A 13 -2.96 -1.47 4.70
C LEU A 13 -2.94 -1.99 3.26
N SER A 14 -1.87 -1.72 2.50
CA SER A 14 -1.71 -2.23 1.13
C SER A 14 -1.62 -3.75 1.09
N ILE A 15 -0.94 -4.36 2.07
CA ILE A 15 -0.90 -5.82 2.22
C ILE A 15 -2.26 -6.35 2.68
N LEU A 16 -2.87 -5.74 3.69
CA LEU A 16 -4.19 -6.14 4.19
C LEU A 16 -5.27 -6.10 3.09
N ALA A 17 -5.21 -5.09 2.21
CA ALA A 17 -6.14 -4.91 1.10
C ALA A 17 -6.14 -6.09 0.11
N LEU A 18 -5.05 -6.86 0.00
CA LEU A 18 -4.98 -8.04 -0.87
C LEU A 18 -5.92 -9.16 -0.40
N LEU A 19 -6.29 -9.18 0.88
CA LEU A 19 -7.22 -10.16 1.46
C LEU A 19 -8.67 -9.64 1.48
N SER A 20 -8.91 -8.39 1.07
CA SER A 20 -10.24 -7.80 1.06
C SER A 20 -11.10 -8.42 -0.05
N ARG A 21 -12.35 -8.73 0.28
CA ARG A 21 -13.35 -9.19 -0.70
C ARG A 21 -13.83 -8.06 -1.63
N GLY A 22 -13.62 -6.81 -1.25
CA GLY A 22 -14.03 -5.62 -2.00
C GLY A 22 -12.88 -4.67 -2.28
N LYS A 23 -13.13 -3.68 -3.14
CA LYS A 23 -12.16 -2.63 -3.45
C LYS A 23 -11.83 -1.83 -2.20
N VAL A 24 -10.54 -1.71 -1.88
CA VAL A 24 -10.01 -0.84 -0.82
C VAL A 24 -9.30 0.34 -1.47
N THR A 25 -9.65 1.55 -1.03
CA THR A 25 -8.91 2.78 -1.35
C THR A 25 -8.21 3.25 -0.08
N ILE A 26 -6.87 3.34 -0.14
CA ILE A 26 -6.02 3.87 0.93
C ILE A 26 -5.75 5.34 0.60
N LEU A 27 -6.08 6.25 1.52
CA LEU A 27 -5.86 7.68 1.37
C LEU A 27 -4.44 8.03 1.86
N ASP A 28 -3.88 9.11 1.31
CA ASP A 28 -2.54 9.63 1.64
C ASP A 28 -1.39 8.63 1.43
N SER A 29 -1.57 7.63 0.55
CA SER A 29 -0.54 6.62 0.26
C SER A 29 0.69 7.14 -0.47
N GLU A 30 0.67 8.37 -0.98
CA GLU A 30 1.83 8.98 -1.65
C GLU A 30 3.01 9.18 -0.69
N CYS A 31 2.77 9.26 0.62
CA CYS A 31 3.83 9.32 1.65
C CYS A 31 4.77 8.11 1.61
N ILE A 32 4.32 6.96 1.07
CA ILE A 32 5.15 5.77 0.87
C ILE A 32 6.36 6.10 0.00
N ASN A 33 6.18 6.94 -1.04
CA ASN A 33 7.24 7.16 -2.03
C ASN A 33 8.44 7.93 -1.46
N THR A 34 8.28 8.65 -0.34
CA THR A 34 9.39 9.30 0.36
C THR A 34 10.29 8.28 1.07
N SER A 35 9.71 7.21 1.62
CA SER A 35 10.45 6.22 2.43
C SER A 35 10.83 4.96 1.66
N PHE A 36 9.96 4.51 0.75
CA PHE A 36 10.18 3.35 -0.10
C PHE A 36 9.70 3.62 -1.53
N PRO A 37 10.50 4.36 -2.33
CA PRO A 37 10.24 4.54 -3.74
C PRO A 37 10.05 3.20 -4.46
N GLY A 38 9.02 3.10 -5.30
CA GLY A 38 8.75 1.89 -6.07
C GLY A 38 8.07 0.74 -5.29
N PHE A 39 7.64 0.94 -4.04
CA PHE A 39 6.90 -0.07 -3.25
C PHE A 39 5.78 -0.75 -4.05
N LYS A 40 4.92 0.02 -4.73
CA LYS A 40 3.81 -0.52 -5.55
C LYS A 40 4.27 -1.44 -6.66
N TYR A 41 5.42 -1.15 -7.29
CA TYR A 41 6.01 -2.00 -8.32
C TYR A 41 6.54 -3.30 -7.71
N ASN A 42 7.28 -3.20 -6.61
CA ASN A 42 7.81 -4.37 -5.90
C ASN A 42 6.68 -5.29 -5.41
N LEU A 43 5.61 -4.72 -4.84
CA LEU A 43 4.45 -5.48 -4.40
C LEU A 43 3.81 -6.26 -5.56
N LYS A 44 3.63 -5.63 -6.72
CA LYS A 44 3.14 -6.31 -7.94
C LYS A 44 4.07 -7.42 -8.40
N LYS A 45 5.39 -7.21 -8.31
CA LYS A 45 6.39 -8.21 -8.70
C LYS A 45 6.35 -9.46 -7.81
N VAL A 46 6.13 -9.29 -6.51
CA VAL A 46 5.99 -10.41 -5.55
C VAL A 46 4.69 -11.19 -5.77
N LEU A 47 3.64 -10.53 -6.26
CA LEU A 47 2.35 -11.16 -6.56
C LEU A 47 2.29 -11.80 -7.95
N ALA A 48 3.31 -11.60 -8.80
CA ALA A 48 3.39 -12.29 -10.08
C ALA A 48 3.60 -13.80 -9.84
N PRO A 49 2.96 -14.68 -10.64
CA PRO A 49 3.12 -16.12 -10.54
C PRO A 49 4.55 -16.60 -10.84
#